data_AF-A0A945E148-F1
#
_entry.id   AF-A0A945E148-F1
#
_cell.length_a   1.000
_cell.length_b   1.000
_cell.length_c   1.000
_cell.angle_alpha   90.00
_cell.angle_beta   90.00
_cell.angle_gamma   90.00
#
_symmetry.space_group_name_H-M   'P 1'
#
loop_
_entity.id
_entity.type
_entity.pdbx_description
1 polymer ?
#
loop_
_entity_poly.entity_id
_entity_poly.type
_entity_poly.pdbx_seq_one_letter_code
_entity_poly.pdbx_strand_id
1 'polypeptide(L)' 'MPSAQNWLLLLTYEGTCYHGWQVQPNSPTIEDSLEQAVKRLTGETVKVHGAGRTDSGVHALN' A
#
# COMPACT_ATOMS: atom_id res chain seq x y z
N MET A 1 20.99 17.41 3.29
CA MET A 1 19.79 16.60 2.96
C MET A 1 19.05 16.38 4.26
N PRO A 2 17.75 16.72 4.40
CA PRO A 2 17.00 16.23 5.54
C PRO A 2 17.12 14.70 5.58
N SER A 3 17.30 14.11 6.76
CA SER A 3 17.25 12.66 6.91
C SER A 3 15.90 12.14 6.44
N ALA A 4 15.87 11.02 5.73
CA ALA A 4 14.62 10.37 5.36
C ALA A 4 13.75 10.16 6.61
N GLN A 5 12.50 10.65 6.56
CA GLN A 5 11.56 10.56 7.68
C GLN A 5 10.68 9.32 7.50
N ASN A 6 10.55 8.53 8.56
CA ASN A 6 9.67 7.37 8.59
C ASN A 6 8.29 7.79 9.08
N TRP A 7 7.26 7.47 8.30
CA TRP A 7 5.87 7.77 8.60
C TRP A 7 5.11 6.47 8.86
N LEU A 8 4.26 6.46 9.89
CA LEU A 8 3.30 5.39 10.14
C LEU A 8 1.93 5.83 9.65
N LEU A 9 1.26 4.96 8.89
CA LEU A 9 -0.10 5.18 8.40
C LEU A 9 -1.02 4.11 9.00
N LEU A 10 -2.17 4.55 9.52
CA LEU A 10 -3.31 3.66 9.77
C LEU A 10 -4.15 3.65 8.51
N LEU A 11 -4.38 2.45 7.97
CA LEU A 11 -5.04 2.27 6.68
C LEU A 11 -6.26 1.35 6.83
N THR A 12 -7.39 1.83 6.33
CA THR A 12 -8.60 1.05 6.10
C THR A 12 -8.79 0.89 4.59
N TYR A 13 -9.20 -0.29 4.14
CA TYR A 13 -9.46 -0.56 2.73
C TYR A 13 -10.47 -1.68 2.51
N GLU A 14 -11.14 -1.58 1.36
CA GLU A 14 -12.05 -2.57 0.81
C GLU A 14 -11.25 -3.46 -0.17
N GLY A 15 -11.13 -4.76 0.12
CA GLY A 15 -10.28 -5.68 -0.62
C GLY A 15 -10.89 -6.36 -1.84
N THR A 16 -12.20 -6.21 -2.12
CA THR A 16 -12.95 -7.01 -3.11
C THR A 16 -12.29 -7.02 -4.49
N CYS A 17 -11.77 -5.88 -4.93
CA CYS A 17 -11.15 -5.72 -6.25
C CYS A 17 -9.63 -5.91 -6.24
N TYR A 18 -9.04 -6.36 -5.12
CA TYR A 18 -7.60 -6.47 -4.93
C TYR A 18 -7.17 -7.91 -4.66
N HIS A 19 -6.02 -8.26 -5.21
CA HIS A 19 -5.36 -9.56 -5.00
C HIS A 19 -4.50 -9.57 -3.73
N GLY A 20 -5.02 -8.94 -2.68
CA GLY A 20 -4.38 -8.87 -1.36
C GLY A 20 -3.42 -7.71 -1.21
N TRP A 21 -2.63 -7.77 -0.15
CA TRP A 21 -1.68 -6.72 0.19
C TRP A 21 -0.51 -6.63 -0.79
N GLN A 22 0.24 -7.73 -0.92
CA GLN A 22 1.58 -7.72 -1.52
C GLN A 22 1.51 -7.56 -3.05
N VAL A 23 2.35 -6.69 -3.62
CA VAL A 23 2.54 -6.55 -5.09
C VAL A 23 2.74 -7.91 -5.76
N GLN A 24 1.98 -8.13 -6.82
CA GLN A 24 2.05 -9.31 -7.68
C GLN A 24 2.02 -8.87 -9.15
N PRO A 25 2.64 -9.65 -10.06
CA PRO A 25 2.55 -9.36 -11.49
C PRO A 25 1.09 -9.37 -11.98
N ASN A 26 0.72 -8.36 -12.78
CA ASN A 26 -0.57 -8.28 -13.51
C ASN A 26 -1.85 -8.28 -12.66
N SER A 27 -1.76 -8.07 -11.35
CA SER A 27 -2.92 -8.02 -10.47
C SER A 27 -2.91 -6.75 -9.61
N PRO A 28 -4.06 -6.08 -9.43
CA PRO A 28 -4.14 -4.93 -8.54
C PRO A 28 -3.94 -5.37 -7.09
N THR A 29 -3.10 -4.64 -6.34
CA THR A 29 -2.84 -4.92 -4.91
C THR A 29 -2.90 -3.63 -4.10
N ILE A 30 -3.07 -3.76 -2.79
CA ILE A 30 -3.14 -2.61 -1.88
C ILE A 30 -1.78 -1.89 -1.80
N GLU A 31 -0.67 -2.64 -1.75
CA GLU A 31 0.69 -2.08 -1.69
C GLU A 31 1.01 -1.23 -2.93
N ASP A 32 0.76 -1.74 -4.14
CA ASP A 32 1.00 -0.99 -5.38
C ASP A 32 0.11 0.26 -5.46
N SER A 33 -1.16 0.13 -5.09
CA SER A 33 -2.10 1.25 -5.10
C SER A 33 -1.68 2.37 -4.15
N LEU A 34 -1.18 2.02 -2.97
CA LEU A 34 -0.66 2.98 -1.99
C LEU A 34 0.64 3.63 -2.47
N GLU A 35 1.60 2.84 -2.99
CA GLU A 35 2.86 3.37 -3.54
C GLU A 35 2.62 4.32 -4.73
N GLN A 36 1.69 3.96 -5.63
CA GLN A 36 1.28 4.84 -6.72
C GLN A 36 0.59 6.11 -6.22
N ALA A 37 -0.27 6.02 -5.21
CA ALA A 37 -0.92 7.19 -4.63
C ALA A 37 0.11 8.16 -4.03
N VAL A 38 1.08 7.65 -3.25
CA VAL A 38 2.17 8.47 -2.72
C VAL A 38 2.95 9.14 -3.84
N LYS A 39 3.35 8.37 -4.87
CA LYS A 39 4.06 8.92 -6.03
C LYS A 39 3.27 10.02 -6.75
N ARG A 40 1.96 9.87 -6.91
CA ARG A 40 1.11 10.90 -7.53
C ARG A 40 1.02 12.17 -6.68
N LEU A 41 1.05 12.03 -5.35
CA LEU A 41 0.94 13.16 -4.42
C LEU A 41 2.26 13.90 -4.21
N THR A 42 3.38 13.18 -4.12
CA THR A 42 4.68 13.75 -3.73
C THR A 42 5.72 13.77 -4.85
N GLY A 43 5.52 12.99 -5.91
CA GLY A 43 6.52 12.73 -6.95
C GLY A 43 7.57 11.69 -6.56
N GLU A 44 7.57 11.21 -5.31
CA GLU A 44 8.59 10.29 -4.80
C GLU A 44 8.20 8.83 -5.05
N THR A 45 9.18 8.00 -5.40
CA THR A 45 8.99 6.54 -5.45
C THR A 45 9.43 5.95 -4.13
N VAL A 46 8.50 5.37 -3.39
CA VAL A 46 8.72 4.83 -2.04
C VAL A 46 8.41 3.34 -2.01
N LYS A 47 8.97 2.64 -1.01
CA LYS A 47 8.54 1.29 -0.64
C LYS A 47 7.77 1.34 0.67
N VAL A 48 6.54 0.85 0.68
CA VAL A 48 5.75 0.75 1.90
C VAL A 48 5.95 -0.60 2.56
N HIS A 49 5.85 -0.63 3.90
CA HIS A 49 5.93 -1.86 4.68
C HIS A 49 4.60 -2.05 5.40
N GLY A 50 3.92 -3.17 5.12
CA GLY A 50 2.67 -3.53 5.79
C GLY A 50 2.93 -4.15 7.16
N ALA A 51 2.05 -3.88 8.13
CA ALA A 51 2.08 -4.56 9.43
C ALA A 51 1.79 -6.07 9.31
N GLY A 52 1.01 -6.45 8.30
CA GLY A 52 0.71 -7.83 7.94
C GLY A 52 0.26 -7.91 6.49
N ARG A 53 0.40 -9.10 5.89
CA ARG A 53 -0.13 -9.40 4.56
C ARG A 53 -1.58 -9.88 4.69
N THR A 54 -2.40 -9.48 3.73
CA THR A 54 -3.76 -9.98 3.56
C THR A 54 -3.89 -10.71 2.23
N ASP A 55 -4.74 -11.74 2.21
CA ASP A 55 -5.07 -12.49 1.00
C ASP A 55 -6.03 -11.69 0.10
N SER A 56 -6.22 -12.18 -1.13
CA SER A 56 -7.16 -11.61 -2.10
C SER A 56 -8.57 -11.44 -1.51
N GLY A 57 -9.17 -10.26 -1.72
CA GLY A 57 -10.53 -9.98 -1.25
C GLY A 57 -10.66 -9.57 0.22
N VAL A 58 -9.63 -9.70 1.04
CA VAL A 58 -9.71 -9.39 2.48
C VAL A 58 -9.75 -7.88 2.71
N HIS A 59 -10.66 -7.42 3.58
CA HIS A 59 -10.77 -6.01 3.98
C HIS A 59 -9.95 -5.72 5.26
N ALA A 60 -9.63 -4.44 5.48
CA ALA A 60 -9.07 -3.94 6.74
C ALA A 60 -9.88 -2.74 7.24
N LEU A 61 -10.25 -2.73 8.53
CA LEU A 61 -11.16 -1.75 9.15
C LEU A 61 -10.53 -0.95 10.30
N ASN A 62 -9.20 -0.78 10.27
CA ASN A 62 -8.46 -0.11 11.34
C ASN A 62 -8.81 1.37 11.49
#